data_AF-A0A1H3JD30-F1
#
_entry.id   AF-A0A1H3JD30-F1
#
_cell.length_a   1.000
_cell.length_b   1.000
_cell.length_c   1.000
_cell.angle_alpha   90.00
_cell.angle_beta   90.00
_cell.angle_gamma   90.00
#
_symmetry.space_group_name_H-M   'P 1'
#
loop_
_entity.id
_entity.type
_entity.pdbx_description
1 polymer ?
#
loop_
_entity_poly.entity_id
_entity_poly.type
_entity_poly.pdbx_seq_one_letter_code
_entity_poly.pdbx_strand_id
1 'polypeptide(L)'
;MNKLVASPKTVNLPQQVLRWQTMVENECTAQAVPELVPYVLGIIMVESDGDSEKTPDIMQSSESQGRPRNSIDNPKESIYYGVMHLKGAFADAKKYGINDLSAIVQAYNFGRAYIRWLASNSKQHSLQVAEQYSKTVVAPSLGNNTGAMVRYSHPIAVAYNGGYKYKNGGNFFYAEIVKQYVDFNGGTDPTDVDTRQNVSLPPDWLTNNLGWLQCMQRQSWVYKEPNEFAEVVGKIFFL
;
A
#
# COMPACT_ATOMS: atom_id res chain seq x y z
N MET A 1 -12.51 -13.85 -26.66
CA MET A 1 -11.78 -13.02 -25.67
C MET A 1 -12.01 -13.63 -24.31
N ASN A 2 -11.05 -14.42 -23.81
CA ASN A 2 -11.16 -15.04 -22.48
C ASN A 2 -10.88 -13.98 -21.42
N LYS A 3 -11.90 -13.61 -20.64
CA LYS A 3 -11.73 -12.82 -19.43
C LYS A 3 -10.88 -13.65 -18.47
N LEU A 4 -9.66 -13.18 -18.18
CA LEU A 4 -8.82 -13.75 -17.13
C LEU A 4 -9.57 -13.58 -15.81
N VAL A 5 -9.88 -14.68 -15.15
CA VAL A 5 -10.68 -14.67 -13.93
C VAL A 5 -9.73 -14.40 -12.76
N ALA A 6 -9.98 -13.28 -12.08
CA ALA A 6 -9.36 -12.92 -10.81
C ALA A 6 -9.38 -14.10 -9.82
N SER A 7 -8.27 -14.35 -9.13
CA SER A 7 -8.23 -15.29 -8.00
C SER A 7 -9.31 -14.92 -6.98
N PRO A 8 -9.96 -15.88 -6.27
CA PRO A 8 -11.03 -15.60 -5.30
C PRO A 8 -10.64 -14.63 -4.16
N LYS A 9 -9.35 -14.29 -4.05
CA LYS A 9 -8.82 -13.32 -3.08
C LYS A 9 -8.51 -11.94 -3.65
N THR A 10 -8.64 -11.68 -4.96
CA THR A 10 -8.40 -10.34 -5.53
C THR A 10 -9.73 -9.63 -5.83
N VAL A 11 -9.81 -8.34 -5.47
CA VAL A 11 -10.99 -7.49 -5.68
C VAL A 11 -10.56 -6.20 -6.38
N ASN A 12 -11.41 -5.60 -7.22
CA ASN A 12 -11.22 -4.26 -7.79
C ASN A 12 -9.89 -3.99 -8.56
N LEU A 13 -9.16 -5.02 -8.98
CA LEU A 13 -7.93 -4.82 -9.77
C LEU A 13 -8.25 -4.42 -11.22
N PRO A 14 -7.62 -3.35 -11.76
CA PRO A 14 -7.82 -2.96 -13.15
C PRO A 14 -7.10 -3.91 -14.11
N GLN A 15 -7.53 -3.92 -15.38
CA GLN A 15 -6.95 -4.79 -16.41
C GLN A 15 -5.45 -4.54 -16.63
N GLN A 16 -4.99 -3.31 -16.37
CA GLN A 16 -3.57 -2.93 -16.43
C GLN A 16 -2.70 -3.69 -15.42
N VAL A 17 -3.28 -4.12 -14.29
CA VAL A 17 -2.62 -5.01 -13.32
C VAL A 17 -2.87 -6.47 -13.68
N LEU A 18 -4.11 -6.85 -14.00
CA LEU A 18 -4.46 -8.24 -14.30
C LEU A 18 -3.71 -8.84 -15.50
N ARG A 19 -3.21 -8.01 -16.43
CA ARG A 19 -2.33 -8.49 -17.51
C ARG A 19 -1.04 -9.17 -17.01
N TRP A 20 -0.61 -8.88 -15.78
CA TRP A 20 0.57 -9.49 -15.15
C TRP A 20 0.28 -10.81 -14.43
N GLN A 21 -1.00 -11.19 -14.28
CA GLN A 21 -1.41 -12.34 -13.45
C GLN A 21 -0.67 -13.62 -13.78
N THR A 22 -0.62 -14.02 -15.06
CA THR A 22 0.08 -15.26 -15.46
C THR A 22 1.58 -15.20 -15.17
N MET A 23 2.23 -14.04 -15.33
CA MET A 23 3.64 -13.89 -15.00
C MET A 23 3.87 -14.00 -13.49
N VAL A 24 2.99 -13.40 -12.69
CA VAL A 24 3.02 -13.48 -11.22
C VAL A 24 2.76 -14.91 -10.74
N GLU A 25 1.78 -15.62 -11.31
CA GLU A 25 1.47 -17.03 -10.98
C GLU A 25 2.67 -17.94 -11.26
N ASN A 26 3.30 -17.77 -12.43
CA ASN A 26 4.48 -18.52 -12.81
C ASN A 26 5.67 -18.23 -11.87
N GLU A 27 5.91 -16.97 -11.54
CA GLU A 27 7.03 -16.59 -10.67
C GLU A 27 6.81 -17.04 -9.22
N CYS A 28 5.60 -16.85 -8.67
CA CYS A 28 5.26 -17.33 -7.33
C CYS A 28 5.38 -18.86 -7.24
N THR A 29 4.98 -19.59 -8.28
CA THR A 29 5.15 -21.04 -8.36
C THR A 29 6.63 -21.42 -8.43
N ALA A 30 7.42 -20.75 -9.28
CA ALA A 30 8.86 -20.99 -9.40
C ALA A 30 9.61 -20.73 -8.10
N GLN A 31 9.16 -19.77 -7.30
CA GLN A 31 9.72 -19.47 -5.98
C GLN A 31 9.06 -20.25 -4.83
N ALA A 32 8.18 -21.21 -5.12
CA ALA A 32 7.48 -22.06 -4.15
C ALA A 32 6.64 -21.29 -3.12
N VAL A 33 5.95 -20.23 -3.57
CA VAL A 33 5.01 -19.40 -2.78
C VAL A 33 3.73 -19.07 -3.57
N PRO A 34 3.06 -20.05 -4.21
CA PRO A 34 1.85 -19.80 -5.01
C PRO A 34 0.72 -19.13 -4.20
N GLU A 35 0.71 -19.29 -2.88
CA GLU A 35 -0.24 -18.61 -1.98
C GLU A 35 -0.09 -17.08 -1.96
N LEU A 36 1.04 -16.53 -2.42
CA LEU A 36 1.33 -15.10 -2.39
C LEU A 36 0.81 -14.32 -3.61
N VAL A 37 0.37 -15.01 -4.67
CA VAL A 37 -0.13 -14.41 -5.93
C VAL A 37 -1.09 -13.22 -5.71
N PRO A 38 -2.18 -13.33 -4.91
CA PRO A 38 -3.11 -12.21 -4.76
C PRO A 38 -2.45 -10.98 -4.13
N TYR A 39 -1.55 -11.17 -3.15
CA TYR A 39 -0.84 -10.07 -2.49
C TYR A 39 0.18 -9.42 -3.42
N VAL A 40 0.85 -10.20 -4.27
CA VAL A 40 1.77 -9.67 -5.29
C VAL A 40 1.04 -8.78 -6.29
N LEU A 41 -0.16 -9.18 -6.74
CA LEU A 41 -0.99 -8.35 -7.63
C LEU A 41 -1.48 -7.07 -6.94
N GLY A 42 -1.88 -7.16 -5.66
CA GLY A 42 -2.22 -5.99 -4.85
C GLY A 42 -1.04 -5.03 -4.68
N ILE A 43 0.17 -5.55 -4.50
CA ILE A 43 1.40 -4.75 -4.42
C ILE A 43 1.70 -4.07 -5.76
N ILE A 44 1.60 -4.77 -6.90
CA ILE A 44 1.78 -4.16 -8.23
C ILE A 44 0.82 -2.98 -8.42
N MET A 45 -0.44 -3.13 -8.01
CA MET A 45 -1.41 -2.04 -8.05
C MET A 45 -0.94 -0.83 -7.23
N VAL A 46 -0.52 -1.04 -5.98
CA VAL A 46 -0.14 0.05 -5.07
C VAL A 46 1.19 0.71 -5.45
N GLU A 47 2.14 -0.03 -6.03
CA GLU A 47 3.46 0.49 -6.36
C GLU A 47 3.50 1.27 -7.68
N SER A 48 2.76 0.84 -8.70
CA SER A 48 2.86 1.46 -10.03
C SER A 48 1.58 1.47 -10.86
N ASP A 49 0.45 1.02 -10.30
CA ASP A 49 -0.77 0.72 -11.04
C ASP A 49 -0.57 -0.37 -12.13
N GLY A 50 0.55 -1.10 -12.08
CA GLY A 50 0.98 -2.03 -13.12
C GLY A 50 1.40 -1.35 -14.43
N ASP A 51 1.66 -0.05 -14.41
CA ASP A 51 2.01 0.76 -15.58
C ASP A 51 3.51 0.66 -15.92
N SER A 52 3.84 -0.35 -16.73
CA SER A 52 5.19 -0.57 -17.25
C SER A 52 5.67 0.49 -18.23
N GLU A 53 4.78 1.33 -18.79
CA GLU A 53 5.17 2.43 -19.68
C GLU A 53 5.72 3.60 -18.87
N LYS A 54 5.16 3.83 -17.68
CA LYS A 54 5.67 4.81 -16.71
C LYS A 54 6.93 4.33 -16.00
N THR A 55 6.97 3.08 -15.58
CA THR A 55 8.18 2.47 -14.99
C THR A 55 8.20 0.97 -15.22
N PRO A 56 9.26 0.40 -15.82
CA PRO A 56 9.42 -1.04 -15.93
C PRO A 56 9.49 -1.73 -14.56
N ASP A 57 9.90 -1.01 -13.51
CA ASP A 57 9.92 -1.49 -12.13
C ASP A 57 8.53 -1.45 -11.48
N ILE A 58 7.62 -2.27 -12.00
CA ILE A 58 6.20 -2.29 -11.63
C ILE A 58 5.91 -2.74 -10.19
N MET A 59 6.88 -3.34 -9.50
CA MET A 59 6.80 -3.68 -8.08
C MET A 59 7.69 -2.78 -7.19
N GLN A 60 8.32 -1.74 -7.77
CA GLN A 60 9.32 -0.89 -7.10
C GLN A 60 10.36 -1.71 -6.31
N SER A 61 10.83 -2.82 -6.89
CA SER A 61 11.67 -3.78 -6.19
C SER A 61 13.17 -3.45 -6.29
N SER A 62 13.57 -2.40 -7.03
CA SER A 62 14.97 -1.98 -7.15
C SER A 62 15.65 -1.75 -5.79
N GLU A 63 14.99 -1.02 -4.89
CA GLU A 63 15.55 -0.65 -3.57
C GLU A 63 15.74 -1.88 -2.67
N SER A 64 14.91 -2.92 -2.83
CA SER A 64 15.07 -4.20 -2.12
C SER A 64 16.38 -4.91 -2.46
N GLN A 65 16.97 -4.59 -3.62
CA GLN A 65 18.24 -5.12 -4.10
C GLN A 65 19.41 -4.16 -3.82
N GLY A 66 19.18 -3.09 -3.06
CA GLY A 66 20.17 -2.03 -2.83
C GLY A 66 20.50 -1.22 -4.10
N ARG A 67 19.68 -1.34 -5.14
CA ARG A 67 19.84 -0.56 -6.37
C ARG A 67 19.13 0.80 -6.24
N PRO A 68 19.52 1.81 -7.03
CA PRO A 68 18.78 3.07 -7.10
C PRO A 68 17.31 2.83 -7.48
N ARG A 69 16.41 3.69 -7.01
CA ARG A 69 14.99 3.62 -7.35
C ARG A 69 14.78 3.64 -8.87
N ASN A 70 13.86 2.81 -9.38
CA ASN A 70 13.55 2.65 -10.82
C ASN A 70 14.74 2.22 -11.70
N SER A 71 15.68 1.44 -11.16
CA SER A 71 16.83 0.96 -11.94
C SER A 71 16.62 -0.41 -12.58
N ILE A 72 15.58 -1.15 -12.18
CA ILE A 72 15.10 -2.32 -12.91
C ILE A 72 14.38 -1.84 -14.18
N ASP A 73 14.83 -2.28 -15.34
CA ASP A 73 14.35 -1.87 -16.66
C ASP A 73 13.42 -2.90 -17.32
N ASN A 74 13.08 -3.97 -16.59
CA ASN A 74 12.27 -5.07 -17.08
C ASN A 74 11.20 -5.49 -16.05
N PRO A 75 9.90 -5.51 -16.41
CA PRO A 75 8.83 -5.96 -15.52
C PRO A 75 9.00 -7.39 -15.01
N LYS A 76 9.60 -8.29 -15.80
CA LYS A 76 9.87 -9.67 -15.35
C LYS A 76 10.88 -9.69 -14.20
N GLU A 77 11.94 -8.89 -14.29
CA GLU A 77 12.94 -8.76 -13.23
C GLU A 77 12.32 -8.06 -11.99
N SER A 78 11.44 -7.09 -12.21
CA SER A 78 10.71 -6.41 -11.14
C SER A 78 9.83 -7.39 -10.35
N ILE A 79 9.08 -8.26 -11.05
CA ILE A 79 8.27 -9.32 -10.44
C ILE A 79 9.16 -10.34 -9.71
N TYR A 80 10.25 -10.79 -10.33
CA TYR A 80 11.19 -11.74 -9.71
C TYR A 80 11.69 -11.24 -8.34
N TYR A 81 12.22 -10.02 -8.29
CA TYR A 81 12.74 -9.44 -7.05
C TYR A 81 11.63 -9.06 -6.06
N GLY A 82 10.48 -8.60 -6.56
CA GLY A 82 9.32 -8.30 -5.70
C GLY A 82 8.79 -9.56 -5.00
N VAL A 83 8.62 -10.66 -5.73
CA VAL A 83 8.23 -11.96 -5.15
C VAL A 83 9.27 -12.44 -4.16
N MET A 84 10.56 -12.33 -4.48
CA MET A 84 11.64 -12.74 -3.57
C MET A 84 11.65 -11.92 -2.27
N HIS A 85 11.42 -10.61 -2.35
CA HIS A 85 11.36 -9.73 -1.17
C HIS A 85 10.15 -10.07 -0.29
N LEU A 86 8.96 -10.23 -0.87
CA LEU A 86 7.75 -10.61 -0.14
C LEU A 86 7.88 -12.01 0.50
N LYS A 87 8.43 -12.98 -0.25
CA LYS A 87 8.77 -14.32 0.25
C LYS A 87 9.70 -14.25 1.46
N GLY A 88 10.67 -13.34 1.45
CA GLY A 88 11.56 -13.11 2.60
C GLY A 88 10.79 -12.68 3.85
N ALA A 89 9.86 -11.75 3.72
CA ALA A 89 8.98 -11.32 4.83
C ALA A 89 8.07 -12.46 5.30
N PHE A 90 7.51 -13.24 4.37
CA PHE A 90 6.67 -14.39 4.66
C PHE A 90 7.44 -15.51 5.41
N ALA A 91 8.68 -15.78 5.01
CA ALA A 91 9.54 -16.74 5.70
C ALA A 91 9.91 -16.28 7.12
N ASP A 92 10.21 -14.98 7.30
CA ASP A 92 10.44 -14.42 8.62
C ASP A 92 9.18 -14.53 9.49
N ALA A 93 8.00 -14.27 8.93
CA ALA A 93 6.75 -14.37 9.67
C ALA A 93 6.49 -15.79 10.17
N LYS A 94 6.67 -16.81 9.31
CA LYS A 94 6.64 -18.23 9.70
C LYS A 94 7.65 -18.54 10.80
N LYS A 95 8.89 -18.06 10.68
CA LYS A 95 9.96 -18.28 11.67
C LYS A 95 9.63 -17.69 13.03
N TYR A 96 9.00 -16.51 13.08
CA TYR A 96 8.68 -15.81 14.32
C TYR A 96 7.24 -16.04 14.82
N GLY A 97 6.47 -16.92 14.19
CA GLY A 97 5.09 -17.22 14.59
C GLY A 97 4.09 -16.10 14.32
N ILE A 98 4.38 -15.20 13.36
CA ILE A 98 3.45 -14.17 12.90
C ILE A 98 2.62 -14.76 11.76
N ASN A 99 1.30 -14.91 11.98
CA ASN A 99 0.37 -15.43 10.98
C ASN A 99 -0.44 -14.32 10.27
N ASP A 100 -0.22 -13.07 10.65
CA ASP A 100 -0.93 -11.91 10.13
C ASP A 100 -0.37 -11.52 8.74
N LEU A 101 -1.20 -11.71 7.71
CA LEU A 101 -0.83 -11.38 6.33
C LEU A 101 -0.68 -9.88 6.11
N SER A 102 -1.39 -9.04 6.87
CA SER A 102 -1.24 -7.58 6.82
C SER A 102 0.16 -7.18 7.29
N ALA A 103 0.70 -7.85 8.31
CA ALA A 103 2.07 -7.66 8.76
C ALA A 103 3.09 -7.97 7.66
N ILE A 104 2.88 -9.08 6.93
CA ILE A 104 3.74 -9.54 5.84
C ILE A 104 3.73 -8.55 4.67
N VAL A 105 2.55 -8.06 4.28
CA VAL A 105 2.41 -7.04 3.23
C VAL A 105 2.99 -5.70 3.68
N GLN A 106 2.74 -5.27 4.92
CA GLN A 106 3.33 -4.03 5.46
C GLN A 106 4.86 -4.09 5.48
N ALA A 107 5.45 -5.27 5.72
CA ALA A 107 6.89 -5.48 5.67
C ALA A 107 7.49 -5.38 4.26
N TYR A 108 6.67 -5.43 3.20
CA TYR A 108 7.14 -5.09 1.85
C TYR A 108 7.61 -3.63 1.80
N ASN A 109 6.80 -2.71 2.35
CA ASN A 109 7.10 -1.28 2.41
C ASN A 109 8.10 -0.89 3.51
N PHE A 110 7.98 -1.46 4.70
CA PHE A 110 8.87 -1.14 5.83
C PHE A 110 10.19 -1.92 5.85
N GLY A 111 10.29 -2.96 5.01
CA GLY A 111 11.33 -3.95 5.11
C GLY A 111 11.06 -5.02 6.17
N ARG A 112 11.76 -6.14 6.01
CA ARG A 112 11.59 -7.38 6.78
C ARG A 112 11.83 -7.25 8.29
N ALA A 113 12.58 -6.21 8.71
CA ALA A 113 12.82 -5.92 10.12
C ALA A 113 11.51 -5.68 10.91
N TYR A 114 10.45 -5.22 10.24
CA TYR A 114 9.14 -5.03 10.86
C TYR A 114 8.57 -6.32 11.46
N ILE A 115 8.70 -7.46 10.77
CA ILE A 115 8.23 -8.76 11.27
C ILE A 115 8.97 -9.15 12.56
N ARG A 116 10.29 -8.98 12.58
CA ARG A 116 11.09 -9.25 13.79
C ARG A 116 10.71 -8.30 14.93
N TRP A 117 10.48 -7.03 14.61
CA TRP A 117 10.09 -6.04 15.61
C TRP A 117 8.73 -6.36 16.22
N LEU A 118 7.74 -6.77 15.43
CA LEU A 118 6.45 -7.24 15.94
C LEU A 118 6.61 -8.40 16.92
N ALA A 119 7.33 -9.44 16.52
CA ALA A 119 7.57 -10.61 17.35
C ALA A 119 8.32 -10.28 18.64
N SER A 120 9.37 -9.45 18.57
CA SER A 120 10.20 -9.09 19.73
C SER A 120 9.46 -8.21 20.73
N ASN A 121 8.38 -7.55 20.31
CA ASN A 121 7.56 -6.68 21.15
C ASN A 121 6.18 -7.28 21.46
N SER A 122 5.95 -8.56 21.12
CA SER A 122 4.66 -9.23 21.28
C SER A 122 3.48 -8.45 20.69
N LYS A 123 3.68 -7.87 19.49
CA LYS A 123 2.67 -7.07 18.78
C LYS A 123 2.16 -7.83 17.55
N GLN A 124 0.90 -7.57 17.20
CA GLN A 124 0.32 -7.90 15.90
C GLN A 124 0.23 -6.64 15.04
N HIS A 125 0.07 -6.77 13.72
CA HIS A 125 -0.07 -5.57 12.90
C HIS A 125 -1.46 -4.97 13.10
N SER A 126 -1.47 -3.66 13.24
CA SER A 126 -2.64 -2.79 13.10
C SER A 126 -2.15 -1.46 12.52
N LEU A 127 -3.06 -0.61 12.06
CA LEU A 127 -2.68 0.70 11.56
C LEU A 127 -1.95 1.54 12.64
N GLN A 128 -2.41 1.48 13.89
CA GLN A 128 -1.75 2.16 15.02
C GLN A 128 -0.34 1.59 15.29
N VAL A 129 -0.16 0.27 15.18
CA VAL A 129 1.14 -0.37 15.39
C VAL A 129 2.10 -0.03 14.24
N ALA A 130 1.60 -0.01 12.99
CA ALA A 130 2.39 0.41 11.83
C ALA A 130 2.80 1.87 11.92
N GLU A 131 1.91 2.75 12.40
CA GLU A 131 2.22 4.15 12.67
C GLU A 131 3.30 4.29 13.75
N GLN A 132 3.17 3.53 14.86
CA GLN A 132 4.18 3.52 15.92
C GLN A 132 5.55 3.12 15.37
N TYR A 133 5.63 2.06 14.57
CA TYR A 133 6.89 1.61 13.97
C TYR A 133 7.46 2.64 12.98
N SER A 134 6.60 3.25 12.16
CA SER A 134 6.99 4.33 11.25
C SER A 134 7.64 5.48 12.00
N LYS A 135 7.01 5.96 13.08
CA LYS A 135 7.48 7.10 13.89
C LYS A 135 8.74 6.79 14.69
N THR A 136 8.83 5.61 15.29
CA THR A 136 9.85 5.30 16.32
C THR A 136 11.03 4.50 15.81
N VAL A 137 10.90 3.84 14.65
CA VAL A 137 11.96 3.01 14.07
C VAL A 137 12.36 3.50 12.68
N VAL A 138 11.41 3.52 11.73
CA VAL A 138 11.74 3.81 10.33
C VAL A 138 12.21 5.26 10.15
N ALA A 139 11.40 6.24 10.59
CA ALA A 139 11.71 7.65 10.46
C ALA A 139 13.07 8.03 11.09
N PRO A 140 13.37 7.65 12.36
CA PRO A 140 14.68 7.90 12.96
C PRO A 140 15.83 7.22 12.22
N SER A 141 15.66 5.97 11.76
CA SER A 141 16.71 5.25 11.01
C SER A 141 17.12 5.94 9.71
N LEU A 142 16.24 6.80 9.19
CA LEU A 142 16.45 7.58 7.97
C LEU A 142 16.56 9.10 8.26
N GLY A 143 16.90 9.48 9.50
CA GLY A 143 17.27 10.85 9.88
C GLY A 143 16.11 11.76 10.32
N ASN A 144 14.88 11.27 10.40
CA ASN A 144 13.75 12.01 10.98
C ASN A 144 13.58 11.68 12.47
N ASN A 145 14.41 12.30 13.31
CA ASN A 145 14.38 12.10 14.76
C ASN A 145 13.35 12.99 15.50
N THR A 146 12.72 13.93 14.80
CA THR A 146 11.76 14.88 15.41
C THR A 146 10.31 14.44 15.26
N GLY A 147 10.05 13.38 14.48
CA GLY A 147 8.68 12.98 14.12
C GLY A 147 8.03 13.94 13.13
N ALA A 148 8.82 14.60 12.28
CA ALA A 148 8.31 15.50 11.25
C ALA A 148 7.32 14.77 10.34
N MET A 149 6.17 15.38 10.11
CA MET A 149 5.10 14.85 9.27
C MET A 149 5.12 15.51 7.89
N VAL A 150 4.63 14.80 6.89
CA VAL A 150 4.38 15.30 5.54
C VAL A 150 2.92 15.05 5.18
N ARG A 151 2.33 15.98 4.44
CA ARG A 151 0.96 15.83 3.93
C ARG A 151 0.86 14.58 3.06
N TYR A 152 -0.19 13.82 3.27
CA TYR A 152 -0.51 12.62 2.52
C TYR A 152 -2.02 12.54 2.30
N SER A 153 -2.47 13.03 1.14
CA SER A 153 -3.90 13.21 0.82
C SER A 153 -4.62 11.91 0.44
N HIS A 154 -4.06 10.74 0.70
CA HIS A 154 -4.72 9.48 0.40
C HIS A 154 -6.00 9.35 1.24
N PRO A 155 -7.15 8.92 0.69
CA PRO A 155 -8.43 8.91 1.42
C PRO A 155 -8.39 8.17 2.76
N ILE A 156 -7.69 7.03 2.82
CA ILE A 156 -7.48 6.27 4.06
C ILE A 156 -6.74 7.12 5.11
N ALA A 157 -5.72 7.86 4.71
CA ALA A 157 -4.95 8.70 5.63
C ALA A 157 -5.78 9.89 6.12
N VAL A 158 -6.53 10.53 5.23
CA VAL A 158 -7.45 11.63 5.58
C VAL A 158 -8.48 11.16 6.61
N ALA A 159 -9.09 9.99 6.38
CA ALA A 159 -10.08 9.43 7.30
C ALA A 159 -9.48 9.00 8.66
N TYR A 160 -8.23 8.54 8.68
CA TYR A 160 -7.59 8.04 9.91
C TYR A 160 -7.01 9.16 10.78
N ASN A 161 -6.27 10.11 10.18
CA ASN A 161 -5.47 11.08 10.94
C ASN A 161 -5.46 12.50 10.35
N GLY A 162 -6.36 12.81 9.41
CA GLY A 162 -6.38 14.10 8.72
C GLY A 162 -5.41 14.21 7.54
N GLY A 163 -4.72 13.12 7.18
CA GLY A 163 -3.97 13.04 5.92
C GLY A 163 -2.49 13.37 6.07
N TYR A 164 -1.79 12.64 6.93
CA TYR A 164 -0.33 12.74 7.05
C TYR A 164 0.35 11.38 7.16
N LYS A 165 1.64 11.38 6.86
CA LYS A 165 2.59 10.32 7.26
C LYS A 165 3.89 10.93 7.79
N TYR A 166 4.75 10.14 8.40
CA TYR A 166 6.06 10.63 8.86
C TYR A 166 7.03 10.76 7.68
N LYS A 167 7.76 11.88 7.61
CA LYS A 167 8.88 12.05 6.68
C LYS A 167 9.89 10.91 6.90
N ASN A 168 10.36 10.29 5.83
CA ASN A 168 11.28 9.15 5.89
C ASN A 168 10.76 7.96 6.74
N GLY A 169 9.45 7.87 6.99
CA GLY A 169 8.87 6.83 7.85
C GLY A 169 8.28 5.63 7.12
N GLY A 170 8.48 5.52 5.81
CA GLY A 170 7.69 4.61 4.97
C GLY A 170 6.22 5.04 4.88
N ASN A 171 5.34 4.14 4.45
CA ASN A 171 3.90 4.34 4.39
C ASN A 171 3.21 3.39 5.37
N PHE A 172 2.87 3.86 6.57
CA PHE A 172 2.18 3.04 7.57
C PHE A 172 0.74 2.65 7.18
N PHE A 173 0.19 3.22 6.10
CA PHE A 173 -1.09 2.80 5.53
C PHE A 173 -0.97 1.68 4.49
N TYR A 174 0.24 1.20 4.18
CA TYR A 174 0.48 0.36 3.02
C TYR A 174 -0.40 -0.90 2.97
N ALA A 175 -0.48 -1.66 4.07
CA ALA A 175 -1.36 -2.83 4.13
C ALA A 175 -2.84 -2.46 3.93
N GLU A 176 -3.31 -1.35 4.51
CA GLU A 176 -4.68 -0.86 4.33
C GLU A 176 -4.99 -0.46 2.89
N ILE A 177 -4.00 0.09 2.17
CA ILE A 177 -4.16 0.41 0.75
C ILE A 177 -4.23 -0.88 -0.08
N VAL A 178 -3.36 -1.86 0.19
CA VAL A 178 -3.36 -3.16 -0.51
C VAL A 178 -4.66 -3.95 -0.24
N LYS A 179 -5.22 -3.88 0.98
CA LYS A 179 -6.52 -4.48 1.35
C LYS A 179 -7.69 -4.00 0.47
N GLN A 180 -7.58 -2.85 -0.20
CA GLN A 180 -8.60 -2.42 -1.16
C GLN A 180 -8.66 -3.31 -2.41
N TYR A 181 -7.60 -4.10 -2.66
CA TYR A 181 -7.44 -4.92 -3.85
C TYR A 181 -7.31 -6.43 -3.57
N VAL A 182 -7.15 -6.79 -2.30
CA VAL A 182 -6.92 -8.17 -1.87
C VAL A 182 -7.75 -8.44 -0.63
N ASP A 183 -8.45 -9.57 -0.62
CA ASP A 183 -9.11 -10.11 0.57
C ASP A 183 -8.08 -10.86 1.43
N PHE A 184 -7.79 -10.29 2.59
CA PHE A 184 -6.86 -10.85 3.57
C PHE A 184 -7.56 -11.90 4.47
N ASN A 185 -8.89 -11.94 4.49
CA ASN A 185 -9.65 -12.67 5.48
C ASN A 185 -10.02 -14.08 5.04
N GLY A 186 -10.12 -14.41 3.74
CA GLY A 186 -10.44 -15.78 3.31
C GLY A 186 -11.65 -16.44 4.02
N GLY A 187 -12.56 -15.62 4.57
CA GLY A 187 -13.54 -16.00 5.60
C GLY A 187 -13.45 -15.07 6.83
N THR A 188 -14.42 -14.16 6.97
CA THR A 188 -14.62 -13.20 8.07
C THR A 188 -14.05 -13.60 9.44
N ASP A 189 -13.06 -12.86 9.94
CA ASP A 189 -12.73 -12.81 11.37
C ASP A 189 -13.64 -11.76 12.04
N PRO A 190 -14.58 -12.18 12.92
CA PRO A 190 -15.50 -11.26 13.60
C PRO A 190 -14.82 -10.36 14.64
N THR A 191 -13.51 -10.49 14.87
CA THR A 191 -12.73 -9.65 15.79
C THR A 191 -12.01 -8.48 15.10
N ASP A 192 -12.01 -8.42 13.77
CA ASP A 192 -11.56 -7.25 13.00
C ASP A 192 -12.68 -6.18 13.01
N VAL A 193 -12.84 -5.55 14.18
CA VAL A 193 -13.82 -4.48 14.37
C VAL A 193 -13.20 -3.18 13.88
N ASP A 194 -13.76 -2.62 12.82
CA ASP A 194 -13.50 -1.26 12.37
C ASP A 194 -13.81 -0.26 13.51
N THR A 195 -12.78 0.19 14.22
CA THR A 195 -12.90 1.08 15.39
C THR A 195 -12.89 2.56 15.02
N ARG A 196 -13.29 2.96 13.80
CA ARG A 196 -13.40 4.38 13.41
C ARG A 196 -14.38 5.13 14.32
N GLN A 197 -13.88 5.78 15.37
CA GLN A 197 -14.62 6.79 16.11
C GLN A 197 -14.37 8.17 15.47
N ASN A 198 -15.46 8.85 15.11
CA ASN A 198 -15.44 10.23 14.62
C ASN A 198 -14.71 11.14 15.63
N VAL A 199 -13.50 11.59 15.29
CA VAL A 199 -12.78 12.59 16.07
C VAL A 199 -13.13 13.97 15.51
N SER A 200 -13.64 14.85 16.37
CA SER A 200 -13.92 16.26 16.05
C SER A 200 -12.64 16.97 15.58
N LEU A 201 -12.70 17.62 14.41
CA LEU A 201 -11.56 18.31 13.79
C LEU A 201 -11.32 19.71 14.41
N PRO A 202 -10.10 20.27 14.30
CA PRO A 202 -9.81 21.66 14.68
C PRO A 202 -10.56 22.70 13.83
N PRO A 203 -10.90 23.89 14.39
CA PRO A 203 -11.74 24.89 13.73
C PRO A 203 -11.13 25.55 12.47
N ASP A 204 -9.82 25.48 12.28
CA ASP A 204 -9.07 26.12 11.20
C ASP A 204 -8.96 25.26 9.93
N TRP A 205 -9.43 24.01 9.99
CA TRP A 205 -9.46 23.10 8.85
C TRP A 205 -10.79 23.23 8.09
N LEU A 206 -10.89 24.26 7.25
CA LEU A 206 -12.04 24.52 6.37
C LEU A 206 -12.37 23.29 5.51
N THR A 207 -13.40 22.53 5.90
CA THR A 207 -13.96 21.38 5.18
C THR A 207 -14.94 21.82 4.08
N ASN A 208 -14.50 22.69 3.16
CA ASN A 208 -15.38 23.17 2.09
C ASN A 208 -15.64 22.15 0.96
N ASN A 209 -15.36 20.85 1.17
CA ASN A 209 -15.64 19.80 0.19
C ASN A 209 -16.13 18.48 0.81
N LEU A 210 -16.86 18.55 1.92
CA LEU A 210 -17.63 17.41 2.45
C LEU A 210 -19.14 17.67 2.30
N GLY A 211 -19.56 17.98 1.08
CA GLY A 211 -20.97 18.01 0.70
C GLY A 211 -21.45 16.61 0.32
N TRP A 212 -22.15 15.94 1.23
CA TRP A 212 -23.13 14.87 0.98
C TRP A 212 -22.62 13.60 0.26
N LEU A 213 -22.05 12.68 1.03
CA LEU A 213 -21.96 11.26 0.63
C LEU A 213 -23.34 10.61 0.82
N GLN A 214 -24.20 10.68 -0.20
CA GLN A 214 -25.36 9.79 -0.30
C GLN A 214 -24.98 8.54 -1.09
N CYS A 215 -25.12 7.38 -0.46
CA CYS A 215 -24.95 6.07 -1.08
C CYS A 215 -26.05 5.87 -2.15
N MET A 216 -25.68 6.04 -3.42
CA MET A 216 -26.53 5.70 -4.57
C MET A 216 -25.82 4.60 -5.37
N GLN A 217 -26.11 3.35 -4.97
CA GLN A 217 -25.78 2.08 -5.61
C GLN A 217 -24.29 1.65 -5.70
N ARG A 218 -24.06 0.38 -5.37
CA ARG A 218 -22.77 -0.32 -5.47
C ARG A 218 -22.27 -0.31 -6.91
N GLN A 219 -21.24 0.48 -7.20
CA GLN A 219 -20.05 0.13 -7.99
C GLN A 219 -19.28 1.41 -8.36
N SER A 220 -17.97 1.43 -8.08
CA SER A 220 -16.93 2.36 -8.58
C SER A 220 -17.08 3.86 -8.30
N TRP A 221 -16.12 4.42 -7.55
CA TRP A 221 -15.91 5.87 -7.46
C TRP A 221 -15.15 6.35 -8.69
N VAL A 222 -15.80 7.17 -9.52
CA VAL A 222 -15.15 8.04 -10.50
C VAL A 222 -15.42 9.47 -10.04
N TYR A 223 -14.36 10.26 -9.85
CA TYR A 223 -14.48 11.70 -9.62
C TYR A 223 -15.09 12.34 -10.87
N LYS A 224 -16.22 13.04 -10.70
CA LYS A 224 -16.85 13.82 -11.77
C LYS A 224 -16.37 15.28 -11.66
N GLU A 225 -15.36 15.60 -12.47
CA GLU A 225 -14.85 16.92 -12.88
C GLU A 225 -14.46 17.98 -11.80
N PRO A 226 -13.29 18.66 -11.94
CA PRO A 226 -12.85 19.70 -11.00
C PRO A 226 -13.52 21.04 -11.31
N ASN A 227 -14.19 21.65 -10.33
CA ASN A 227 -14.87 22.95 -10.47
C ASN A 227 -14.02 24.16 -10.01
N GLU A 228 -13.57 24.94 -10.99
CA GLU A 228 -13.70 26.41 -11.18
C GLU A 228 -13.34 27.44 -10.09
N PHE A 229 -12.82 27.09 -8.91
CA PHE A 229 -12.38 28.10 -7.91
C PHE A 229 -10.89 28.09 -7.57
N ALA A 230 -10.04 27.60 -8.47
CA ALA A 230 -8.60 27.88 -8.38
C ALA A 230 -8.37 29.37 -8.69
N GLU A 231 -8.21 30.20 -7.65
CA GLU A 231 -7.59 31.51 -7.83
C GLU A 231 -6.24 31.33 -8.52
N VAL A 232 -6.13 31.94 -9.70
CA VAL A 232 -4.92 32.00 -10.51
C VAL A 232 -3.89 32.82 -9.75
N VAL A 233 -2.97 32.16 -9.05
CA VAL A 233 -1.79 32.83 -8.49
C VAL A 233 -0.70 32.89 -9.56
N GLY A 234 -0.88 33.81 -10.52
CA GLY A 234 0.16 34.33 -11.41
C GLY A 234 0.45 33.52 -12.68
N LYS A 235 0.36 34.19 -13.84
CA LYS A 235 0.92 33.72 -15.11
C LYS A 235 2.43 33.95 -15.12
N ILE A 236 3.22 32.89 -15.29
CA ILE A 236 4.61 33.02 -15.75
C ILE A 236 4.56 33.02 -17.28
N PHE A 237 4.93 34.15 -17.88
CA PHE A 237 5.16 34.25 -19.32
C PHE A 237 6.54 33.69 -19.63
N PHE A 238 6.62 32.75 -20.57
CA PHE A 238 7.87 32.40 -21.23
C PHE A 238 7.85 33.01 -22.65
N LEU A 239 8.86 33.83 -22.93
CA LEU A 239 9.45 33.92 -24.27
C LEU A 239 10.35 32.69 -24.47
#